data_AF-A0A645J6F9-F1
#
_entry.id   AF-A0A645J6F9-F1
#
_cell.length_a   1.000
_cell.length_b   1.000
_cell.length_c   1.000
_cell.angle_alpha   90.00
_cell.angle_beta   90.00
_cell.angle_gamma   90.00
#
_symmetry.space_group_name_H-M   'P 1'
#
loop_
_entity.id
_entity.type
_entity.pdbx_description
1 polymer ?
#
loop_
_entity_poly.entity_id
_entity_poly.type
_entity_poly.pdbx_seq_one_letter_code
_entity_poly.pdbx_strand_id
1 'polypeptide(L)'
;MMAEMKKGSLVIDDLSHYEMEKLIEKYHPDVFCAGIKEKYCVQKMGIPLKQLHNYDSGGPYAGFAGAVNFYKDIEQIACCSIWKEMKAPWESEEYVEAVYAAV
;
A
#
# COMPACT_ATOMS: atom_id res chain seq x y z
N MET A 1 -23.18 -15.03 1.86
CA MET A 1 -22.30 -13.84 1.87
C MET A 1 -21.32 -13.99 3.03
N MET A 2 -20.07 -13.55 2.90
CA MET A 2 -19.00 -13.78 3.90
C MET A 2 -19.37 -13.20 5.28
N ALA A 3 -19.60 -14.06 6.28
CA ALA A 3 -20.17 -13.66 7.58
C ALA A 3 -19.20 -12.83 8.45
N GLU A 4 -17.90 -13.03 8.29
CA GLU A 4 -16.86 -12.33 9.05
C GLU A 4 -16.56 -10.92 8.52
N MET A 5 -17.04 -10.59 7.32
CA MET A 5 -16.76 -9.32 6.67
C MET A 5 -17.77 -8.25 7.07
N LYS A 6 -17.28 -7.03 7.30
CA LYS A 6 -18.13 -5.88 7.61
C LYS A 6 -19.02 -5.53 6.42
N LYS A 7 -20.22 -5.00 6.69
CA LYS A 7 -21.11 -4.50 5.65
C LYS A 7 -20.39 -3.41 4.84
N GLY A 8 -20.43 -3.53 3.51
CA GLY A 8 -19.78 -2.59 2.59
C GLY A 8 -18.34 -2.97 2.21
N SER A 9 -17.78 -4.05 2.78
CA SER A 9 -16.52 -4.61 2.29
C SER A 9 -16.68 -5.20 0.89
N LEU A 10 -15.59 -5.16 0.11
CA LEU A 10 -15.52 -5.76 -1.23
C LEU A 10 -14.94 -7.17 -1.15
N VAL A 11 -15.49 -8.08 -1.94
CA VAL A 11 -14.94 -9.42 -2.20
C VAL A 11 -14.83 -9.57 -3.69
N ILE A 12 -13.63 -9.79 -4.18
CA ILE A 12 -13.33 -9.90 -5.61
C ILE A 12 -12.55 -11.19 -5.76
N ASP A 13 -13.14 -12.11 -6.51
CA ASP A 13 -12.49 -13.35 -6.91
C ASP A 13 -11.57 -13.06 -8.10
N ASP A 14 -10.40 -13.71 -8.14
CA ASP A 14 -9.39 -13.53 -9.18
C ASP A 14 -9.09 -12.05 -9.53
N LEU A 15 -8.79 -11.25 -8.50
CA LEU A 15 -8.53 -9.82 -8.65
C LEU A 15 -7.44 -9.56 -9.72
N SER A 16 -7.83 -8.91 -10.81
CA SER A 16 -6.89 -8.56 -11.86
C SER A 16 -6.00 -7.37 -11.46
N HIS A 17 -4.87 -7.21 -12.15
CA HIS A 17 -3.97 -6.09 -11.91
C HIS A 17 -4.67 -4.74 -12.14
N TYR A 18 -5.44 -4.60 -13.22
CA TYR A 18 -6.18 -3.37 -13.52
C TYR A 18 -7.19 -3.00 -12.42
N GLU A 19 -7.96 -3.98 -11.94
CA GLU A 19 -8.91 -3.76 -10.85
C GLU A 19 -8.19 -3.35 -9.57
N MET A 20 -7.08 -4.03 -9.24
CA MET A 20 -6.24 -3.68 -8.09
C MET A 20 -5.78 -2.22 -8.16
N GLU A 21 -5.23 -1.76 -9.29
CA GLU A 21 -4.80 -0.36 -9.46
C GLU A 21 -5.96 0.62 -9.25
N LYS A 22 -7.13 0.33 -9.85
CA LYS A 22 -8.32 1.18 -9.70
C LYS A 22 -8.89 1.20 -8.29
N LEU A 23 -8.79 0.10 -7.56
CA LEU A 23 -9.20 0.04 -6.16
C LEU A 23 -8.22 0.80 -5.26
N ILE A 24 -6.92 0.70 -5.51
CA ILE A 24 -5.90 1.46 -4.77
C ILE A 24 -6.06 2.96 -5.01
N GLU A 25 -6.26 3.38 -6.27
CA GLU A 25 -6.52 4.78 -6.64
C GLU A 25 -7.78 5.31 -5.94
N LYS A 26 -8.85 4.50 -5.90
CA LYS A 26 -10.14 4.91 -5.33
C LYS A 26 -10.18 4.92 -3.81
N TYR A 27 -9.59 3.93 -3.16
CA TYR A 27 -9.75 3.72 -1.71
C TYR A 27 -8.50 4.07 -0.89
N HIS A 28 -7.33 4.14 -1.52
CA HIS A 28 -6.06 4.52 -0.90
C HIS A 28 -5.81 3.85 0.47
N PRO A 29 -5.69 2.50 0.51
CA PRO A 29 -5.59 1.77 1.77
C PRO A 29 -4.28 2.08 2.51
N ASP A 30 -4.32 2.16 3.85
CA ASP A 30 -3.11 2.42 4.65
C ASP A 30 -2.09 1.27 4.59
N VAL A 31 -2.56 0.04 4.38
CA VAL A 31 -1.74 -1.16 4.21
C VAL A 31 -2.40 -2.09 3.20
N PHE A 32 -1.61 -2.64 2.29
CA PHE A 32 -2.02 -3.71 1.37
C PHE A 32 -1.34 -5.03 1.74
N CYS A 33 -2.04 -6.15 1.64
CA CYS A 33 -1.50 -7.47 1.96
C CYS A 33 -1.67 -8.41 0.77
N ALA A 34 -0.57 -8.89 0.18
CA ALA A 34 -0.61 -9.72 -1.03
C ALA A 34 0.66 -10.59 -1.19
N GLY A 35 1.11 -10.84 -2.43
CA GLY A 35 2.32 -11.59 -2.76
C GLY A 35 3.40 -10.75 -3.42
N ILE A 36 4.45 -11.45 -3.90
CA ILE A 36 5.64 -10.82 -4.48
C ILE A 36 5.35 -10.08 -5.79
N LYS A 37 4.35 -10.56 -6.57
CA LYS A 37 4.01 -9.99 -7.87
C LYS A 37 3.39 -8.59 -7.71
N GLU A 38 2.63 -8.39 -6.64
CA GLU A 38 1.94 -7.15 -6.33
C GLU A 38 2.80 -6.18 -5.52
N LYS A 39 3.81 -6.69 -4.80
CA LYS A 39 4.61 -5.91 -3.84
C LYS A 39 5.11 -4.57 -4.38
N TYR A 40 5.87 -4.63 -5.46
CA TYR A 40 6.61 -3.45 -5.89
C TYR A 40 5.75 -2.45 -6.67
N CYS A 41 4.70 -2.91 -7.37
CA CYS A 41 3.78 -1.98 -8.03
C CYS A 41 2.98 -1.19 -6.99
N VAL A 42 2.47 -1.84 -5.95
CA VAL A 42 1.75 -1.17 -4.85
C VAL A 42 2.65 -0.22 -4.07
N GLN A 43 3.89 -0.62 -3.75
CA GLN A 43 4.84 0.26 -3.06
C GLN A 43 5.22 1.49 -3.89
N LYS A 44 5.29 1.36 -5.23
CA LYS A 44 5.51 2.51 -6.12
C LYS A 44 4.33 3.47 -6.17
N MET A 45 3.13 3.01 -5.80
CA MET A 45 1.96 3.86 -5.59
C MET A 45 1.96 4.54 -4.20
N GLY A 46 3.01 4.35 -3.39
CA GLY A 46 3.14 4.96 -2.07
C GLY A 46 2.41 4.20 -0.96
N ILE A 47 1.91 2.99 -1.24
CA ILE A 47 1.17 2.19 -0.26
C ILE A 47 2.09 1.12 0.36
N PRO A 48 2.19 1.04 1.70
CA PRO A 48 2.89 -0.04 2.39
C PRO A 48 2.28 -1.40 2.04
N LEU A 49 3.14 -2.39 1.73
CA LEU A 49 2.68 -3.75 1.43
C LEU A 49 3.40 -4.81 2.28
N LYS A 50 2.61 -5.71 2.87
CA LYS A 50 3.08 -6.93 3.54
C LYS A 50 2.85 -8.17 2.68
N GLN A 51 3.89 -8.98 2.47
CA GLN A 51 3.73 -10.27 1.81
C GLN A 51 3.21 -11.30 2.80
N LEU A 52 2.01 -11.85 2.57
CA LEU A 52 1.42 -12.87 3.44
C LEU A 52 1.80 -14.31 3.05
N HIS A 53 2.33 -14.52 1.84
CA HIS A 53 2.75 -15.86 1.39
C HIS A 53 4.10 -16.30 1.93
N ASN A 54 5.07 -15.38 2.03
CA ASN A 54 6.44 -15.67 2.49
C ASN A 54 6.86 -14.81 3.69
N TYR A 55 5.94 -14.03 4.27
CA TYR A 55 6.17 -13.15 5.42
C TYR A 55 7.25 -12.08 5.20
N ASP A 56 7.54 -11.71 3.95
CA ASP A 56 8.73 -10.92 3.59
C ASP A 56 10.03 -11.55 4.10
N SER A 57 10.12 -12.88 4.08
CA SER A 57 11.21 -13.67 4.64
C SER A 57 11.35 -13.58 6.16
N GLY A 58 10.29 -13.15 6.86
CA GLY A 58 10.19 -13.12 8.32
C GLY A 58 9.34 -14.25 8.91
N GLY A 59 8.59 -13.94 9.97
CA GLY A 59 7.71 -14.87 10.67
C GLY A 59 8.38 -15.63 11.83
N PRO A 60 7.72 -16.69 12.37
CA PRO A 60 6.40 -17.20 11.99
C PRO A 60 5.28 -16.24 12.42
N TYR A 61 4.11 -16.32 11.75
CA TYR A 61 2.90 -15.54 12.13
C TYR A 61 1.80 -16.35 12.80
N ALA A 62 1.84 -17.67 12.70
CA ALA A 62 0.85 -18.53 13.36
C ALA A 62 1.09 -18.63 14.88
N GLY A 63 0.00 -18.78 15.64
CA GLY A 63 0.02 -18.91 17.10
C GLY A 63 0.28 -17.60 17.84
N PHE A 64 0.28 -17.65 19.17
CA PHE A 64 0.37 -16.45 20.02
C PHE A 64 1.66 -15.65 19.80
N ALA A 65 2.82 -16.32 19.80
CA ALA A 65 4.10 -15.67 19.52
C ALA A 65 4.16 -15.14 18.07
N GLY A 66 3.53 -15.85 17.13
CA GLY A 66 3.49 -15.42 15.73
C GLY A 66 2.65 -14.17 15.52
N ALA A 67 1.52 -14.03 16.24
CA ALA A 67 0.73 -12.81 16.23
C ALA A 67 1.56 -11.60 16.66
N VAL A 68 2.40 -11.73 17.69
CA VAL A 68 3.31 -10.66 18.12
C VAL A 68 4.29 -10.28 17.01
N ASN A 69 4.85 -11.25 16.29
CA ASN A 69 5.74 -10.98 15.16
C ASN A 69 5.00 -10.27 14.01
N PHE A 70 3.79 -10.71 13.68
CA PHE A 70 2.97 -10.08 12.64
C PHE A 70 2.70 -8.61 12.96
N TYR A 71 2.29 -8.29 14.19
CA TYR A 71 2.01 -6.91 14.57
C TYR A 71 3.25 -6.02 14.54
N LYS A 72 4.43 -6.53 14.96
CA LYS A 72 5.69 -5.80 14.85
C LYS A 72 6.05 -5.49 13.39
N ASP A 73 5.87 -6.45 12.50
CA ASP A 73 6.17 -6.27 11.09
C ASP A 73 5.19 -5.27 10.44
N ILE A 74 3.89 -5.34 10.78
CA ILE A 74 2.89 -4.38 10.30
C ILE A 74 3.18 -2.97 10.80
N GLU A 75 3.51 -2.80 12.09
CA GLU A 75 3.91 -1.53 12.66
C GLU A 75 5.11 -0.94 11.91
N GLN A 76 6.16 -1.74 11.70
CA GLN A 76 7.37 -1.28 11.04
C GLN A 76 7.11 -0.77 9.62
N ILE A 77 6.26 -1.45 8.84
CA ILE A 77 5.97 -1.03 7.46
C ILE A 77 4.99 0.15 7.42
N ALA A 78 3.94 0.15 8.24
CA ALA A 78 2.89 1.17 8.18
C ALA A 78 3.37 2.50 8.76
N CYS A 79 4.23 2.45 9.78
CA CYS A 79 4.74 3.65 10.46
C CYS A 79 6.10 4.11 9.93
N CYS A 80 6.65 3.48 8.88
CA CYS A 80 7.94 3.88 8.32
C CYS A 80 7.89 5.32 7.77
N SER A 81 8.87 6.16 8.10
CA SER A 81 8.91 7.54 7.61
C SER A 81 9.16 7.64 6.10
N ILE A 82 9.68 6.59 5.47
CA ILE A 82 10.04 6.58 4.04
C ILE A 82 8.87 6.97 3.13
N TRP A 83 7.63 6.65 3.53
CA TRP A 83 6.44 6.98 2.74
C TRP A 83 6.19 8.49 2.65
N LYS A 84 6.70 9.27 3.61
CA LYS A 84 6.64 10.75 3.58
C LYS A 84 7.65 11.37 2.63
N GLU A 85 8.68 10.60 2.25
CA GLU A 85 9.78 11.02 1.39
C GLU A 85 9.55 10.62 -0.09
N MET A 86 8.32 10.23 -0.46
CA MET A 86 7.97 9.79 -1.81
C MET A 86 8.01 10.93 -2.84
N LYS A 87 7.67 12.16 -2.43
CA LYS A 87 7.76 13.35 -3.29
C LYS A 87 9.10 14.02 -3.08
N ALA A 88 9.73 14.43 -4.18
CA ALA A 88 10.99 15.14 -4.07
C ALA A 88 10.77 16.58 -3.55
N PRO A 89 11.72 17.17 -2.80
CA PRO A 89 11.55 18.51 -2.24
C PRO A 89 11.25 19.59 -3.29
N TRP A 90 11.85 19.49 -4.47
CA TRP A 90 11.64 20.43 -5.57
C TRP A 90 10.27 20.29 -6.27
N GLU A 91 9.56 19.18 -6.07
CA GLU A 91 8.19 19.02 -6.59
C GLU A 91 7.15 19.72 -5.68
N SER A 92 7.57 20.16 -4.48
CA SER A 92 6.71 20.86 -3.53
C SER A 92 6.71 22.38 -3.71
N GLU A 93 7.63 22.92 -4.51
CA GLU A 93 7.67 24.35 -4.78
C GLU A 93 6.69 24.68 -5.92
N GLU A 94 5.64 25.44 -5.61
CA GLU A 94 4.81 26.07 -6.65
C GLU A 94 5.69 27.05 -7.43
N TYR A 95 6.12 26.67 -8.62
CA TYR A 95 6.82 27.57 -9.52
C TYR A 95 5.80 28.30 -10.40
N VAL A 96 5.94 29.62 -10.51
CA VAL A 96 5.15 30.42 -11.45
C VAL A 96 5.77 30.25 -12.84
N GLU A 97 5.11 29.54 -13.74
CA GLU A 97 5.47 29.54 -15.16
C GLU A 97 5.16 30.91 -15.76
N ALA A 98 6.20 31.67 -16.13
CA ALA A 98 6.01 32.92 -16.86
C ALA A 98 5.50 32.61 -18.28
N VAL A 99 4.30 33.08 -18.60
CA VAL A 99 3.76 33.02 -19.97
C VAL A 99 4.18 34.30 -20.70
N TYR A 100 4.81 34.16 -21.87
CA TYR A 100 5.10 35.31 -22.73
C TYR A 100 3.80 36.03 -23.09
N ALA A 101 3.75 37.36 -22.92
CA ALA A 101 2.67 38.15 -23.44
C ALA A 101 2.65 38.03 -24.97
N ALA A 102 1.55 37.52 -25.52
CA ALA A 102 1.33 37.56 -26.97
C ALA A 102 1.29 39.02 -27.42
N VAL A 103 2.07 39.34 -28.45
CA VAL A 103 2.13 40.65 -29.12
C VAL A 103 0.89 40.87 -29.98
#